data_AF-A0A7X7KYW5-F1
#
_entry.id   AF-A0A7X7KYW5-F1
#
_cell.length_a   1.000
_cell.length_b   1.000
_cell.length_c   1.000
_cell.angle_alpha   90.00
_cell.angle_beta   90.00
_cell.angle_gamma   90.00
#
_symmetry.space_group_name_H-M   'P 1'
#
loop_
_entity.id
_entity.type
_entity.pdbx_description
1 polymer ?
#
loop_
_entity_poly.entity_id
_entity_poly.type
_entity_poly.pdbx_seq_one_letter_code
_entity_poly.pdbx_strand_id
1 'polypeptide(L)'
;MNALILLSNVFLLLLWMRLWRVGPHEFTFNPLLSGPSRLADAVIDFLRPVLIGLPSAWIAGLSLLFLLAFRGVLLCSAGADWQIVVGMGFGRVLGVGNWFDCTVFSITVFVVFLIRIWGLGFLIAVMTPARRPDRVAEAFAHFTRPFSLLPRLHMGLALVALNALLVIHLQHVGRPFTGSFPNGLAALPAALDWQQPVAAVVRLSWLTALSLTDSLHTAGGAMMGVVLASLLATITQNHGLQQLTRESVAFLLGGFSRRPVVIGLIDLTPLAYFFAMNILYGLATGLLRMLLAWSPAP
;
A
#
# COMPACT_ATOMS: atom_id res chain seq x y z
N MET A 1 -9.58 6.90 -12.72
CA MET A 1 -9.16 5.48 -12.64
C MET A 1 -8.45 5.14 -11.32
N ASN A 2 -7.46 5.92 -10.86
CA ASN A 2 -6.72 5.64 -9.61
C ASN A 2 -7.59 5.51 -8.35
N ALA A 3 -8.63 6.35 -8.20
CA ALA A 3 -9.54 6.28 -7.05
C ALA A 3 -10.37 4.99 -7.00
N LEU A 4 -10.85 4.51 -8.15
CA LEU A 4 -11.59 3.25 -8.24
C LEU A 4 -10.70 2.05 -7.88
N ILE A 5 -9.46 2.05 -8.36
CA ILE A 5 -8.47 1.02 -8.01
C ILE A 5 -8.20 1.05 -6.51
N LEU A 6 -7.99 2.23 -5.92
CA LEU A 6 -7.80 2.39 -4.48
C LEU A 6 -9.00 1.87 -3.68
N LEU A 7 -10.22 2.29 -4.02
CA LEU A 7 -11.45 1.83 -3.35
C LEU A 7 -11.60 0.31 -3.46
N SER A 8 -11.33 -0.27 -4.64
CA SER A 8 -11.37 -1.72 -4.82
C SER A 8 -10.33 -2.43 -3.97
N ASN A 9 -9.11 -1.89 -3.85
CA ASN A 9 -8.06 -2.46 -3.00
C ASN A 9 -8.43 -2.36 -1.51
N VAL A 10 -9.04 -1.26 -1.07
CA VAL A 10 -9.56 -1.12 0.30
C VAL A 10 -10.66 -2.14 0.57
N PHE A 11 -11.55 -2.39 -0.38
CA PHE A 11 -12.57 -3.43 -0.25
C PHE A 11 -11.95 -4.84 -0.15
N LEU A 12 -11.01 -5.16 -1.04
CA LEU A 12 -10.27 -6.43 -1.02
C LEU A 12 -9.48 -6.63 0.29
N LEU A 13 -8.97 -5.54 0.87
CA LEU A 13 -8.28 -5.57 2.17
C LEU A 13 -9.20 -6.07 3.31
N LEU A 14 -10.51 -5.84 3.22
CA LEU A 14 -11.45 -6.31 4.23
C LEU A 14 -11.57 -7.84 4.22
N LEU A 15 -11.60 -8.43 3.03
CA LEU A 15 -11.57 -9.89 2.86
C LEU A 15 -10.20 -10.47 3.23
N TRP A 16 -9.12 -9.78 2.88
CA TRP A 16 -7.76 -10.14 3.31
C TRP A 16 -7.63 -10.25 4.82
N MET A 17 -8.20 -9.30 5.57
CA MET A 17 -8.20 -9.34 7.04
C MET A 17 -8.85 -10.62 7.59
N ARG A 18 -9.95 -11.08 6.99
CA ARG A 18 -10.68 -12.29 7.43
C ARG A 18 -9.92 -13.59 7.16
N LEU A 19 -8.98 -13.60 6.23
CA LEU A 19 -8.13 -14.76 5.96
C LEU A 19 -7.24 -15.12 7.16
N TRP A 20 -6.84 -14.12 7.96
CA TRP A 20 -5.91 -14.28 9.09
C TRP A 20 -6.60 -14.59 10.44
N ARG A 21 -7.78 -15.25 10.39
CA ARG A 21 -8.56 -15.77 11.52
C ARG A 21 -8.65 -14.79 12.70
N VAL A 22 -9.49 -13.79 12.52
CA VAL A 22 -9.96 -12.94 13.62
C VAL A 22 -11.05 -13.71 14.37
N GLY A 23 -10.94 -13.79 15.71
CA GLY A 23 -11.97 -14.39 16.56
C GLY A 23 -13.34 -13.68 16.40
N PRO A 24 -14.47 -14.38 16.59
CA PRO A 24 -15.81 -13.85 16.33
C PRO A 24 -16.23 -12.62 17.17
N HIS A 25 -15.41 -12.20 18.15
CA HIS A 25 -15.71 -11.09 19.07
C HIS A 25 -14.54 -10.10 19.25
N GLU A 26 -13.43 -10.23 18.50
CA GLU A 26 -12.24 -9.38 18.73
C GLU A 26 -12.48 -7.89 18.42
N PHE A 27 -13.54 -7.55 17.67
CA PHE A 27 -13.72 -6.20 17.11
C PHE A 27 -14.95 -5.44 17.58
N THR A 28 -15.71 -5.96 18.53
CA THR A 28 -16.98 -5.35 18.96
C THR A 28 -16.79 -3.92 19.47
N PHE A 29 -15.62 -3.62 20.06
CA PHE A 29 -15.33 -2.34 20.70
C PHE A 29 -14.49 -1.37 19.86
N ASN A 30 -13.90 -1.82 18.74
CA ASN A 30 -13.12 -0.95 17.87
C ASN A 30 -13.96 -0.56 16.63
N PRO A 31 -14.43 0.71 16.52
CA PRO A 31 -15.31 1.13 15.43
C PRO A 31 -14.65 1.03 14.04
N LEU A 32 -13.31 1.09 13.98
CA LEU A 32 -12.55 0.94 12.73
C LEU A 32 -12.51 -0.50 12.23
N LEU A 33 -12.82 -1.47 13.10
CA LEU A 33 -12.82 -2.89 12.77
C LEU A 33 -14.24 -3.45 12.74
N SER A 34 -15.15 -3.00 13.61
CA SER A 34 -16.51 -3.53 13.70
C SER A 34 -17.32 -3.38 12.40
N GLY A 35 -17.29 -2.20 11.77
CA GLY A 35 -17.98 -1.96 10.50
C GLY A 35 -17.42 -2.80 9.35
N PRO A 36 -16.11 -2.69 9.05
CA PRO A 36 -15.50 -3.47 7.97
C PRO A 36 -15.60 -4.98 8.16
N SER A 37 -15.48 -5.45 9.40
CA SER A 37 -15.57 -6.87 9.74
C SER A 37 -17.00 -7.42 9.54
N ARG A 38 -18.05 -6.66 9.86
CA ARG A 38 -19.45 -7.00 9.55
C ARG A 38 -19.72 -7.06 8.05
N LEU A 39 -19.13 -6.13 7.28
CA LEU A 39 -19.27 -6.14 5.83
C LEU A 39 -18.63 -7.40 5.22
N ALA A 40 -17.43 -7.78 5.70
CA ALA A 40 -16.79 -9.01 5.26
C ALA A 40 -17.58 -10.27 5.69
N ASP A 41 -18.14 -10.28 6.90
CA ASP A 41 -19.00 -11.38 7.38
C ASP A 41 -20.26 -11.53 6.55
N ALA A 42 -20.91 -10.42 6.16
CA ALA A 42 -22.09 -10.46 5.30
C ALA A 42 -21.78 -11.12 3.94
N VAL A 43 -20.61 -10.86 3.36
CA VAL A 43 -20.16 -11.54 2.13
C VAL A 43 -19.92 -13.03 2.37
N ILE A 44 -19.29 -13.40 3.48
CA ILE A 44 -19.02 -14.80 3.84
C ILE A 44 -20.34 -15.55 4.05
N ASP A 45 -21.27 -14.98 4.81
CA ASP A 45 -22.55 -15.60 5.14
C ASP A 45 -23.47 -15.69 3.93
N PHE A 46 -23.40 -14.73 3.00
CA PHE A 46 -24.07 -14.83 1.70
C PHE A 46 -23.55 -16.00 0.85
N LEU A 47 -22.25 -16.30 0.90
CA LEU A 47 -21.64 -17.39 0.11
C LEU A 47 -21.67 -18.75 0.81
N ARG A 48 -21.89 -18.77 2.13
CA ARG A 48 -21.94 -19.99 2.95
C ARG A 48 -22.91 -21.07 2.43
N PRO A 49 -24.12 -20.74 1.90
CA PRO A 49 -25.02 -21.74 1.33
C PRO A 49 -24.45 -22.45 0.10
N VAL A 50 -23.54 -21.81 -0.64
CA VAL A 50 -22.91 -22.35 -1.85
C VAL A 50 -21.62 -23.09 -1.51
N LEU A 51 -20.88 -22.60 -0.51
CA LEU A 51 -19.58 -23.12 -0.07
C LEU A 51 -19.71 -23.93 1.22
N ILE A 52 -20.56 -24.96 1.19
CA ILE A 52 -20.93 -25.77 2.34
C ILE A 52 -19.70 -26.45 2.95
N GLY A 53 -19.55 -26.38 4.28
CA GLY A 53 -18.49 -27.05 5.02
C GLY A 53 -17.13 -26.36 5.01
N LEU A 54 -16.97 -25.25 4.28
CA LEU A 54 -15.72 -24.48 4.27
C LEU A 54 -15.64 -23.51 5.46
N PRO A 55 -14.49 -23.42 6.15
CA PRO A 55 -14.26 -22.39 7.15
C PRO A 55 -14.33 -20.98 6.55
N SER A 56 -14.76 -19.99 7.34
CA SER A 56 -14.94 -18.59 6.92
C SER A 56 -13.69 -17.97 6.26
N ALA A 57 -12.50 -18.30 6.75
CA ALA A 57 -11.23 -17.84 6.18
C ALA A 57 -11.02 -18.33 4.73
N TRP A 58 -11.45 -19.55 4.42
CA TRP A 58 -11.37 -20.09 3.06
C TRP A 58 -12.41 -19.46 2.14
N ILE A 59 -13.62 -19.24 2.64
CA ILE A 59 -14.66 -18.49 1.91
C ILE A 59 -14.12 -17.10 1.56
N ALA A 60 -13.58 -16.37 2.54
CA ALA A 60 -12.96 -15.06 2.30
C ALA A 60 -11.81 -15.10 1.29
N GLY A 61 -10.95 -16.12 1.36
CA GLY A 61 -9.86 -16.32 0.40
C GLY A 61 -10.34 -16.60 -1.03
N LEU A 62 -11.36 -17.45 -1.18
CA LEU A 62 -11.99 -17.73 -2.47
C LEU A 62 -12.69 -16.49 -3.03
N SER A 63 -13.43 -15.75 -2.19
CA SER A 63 -14.05 -14.47 -2.59
C SER A 63 -13.00 -13.47 -3.03
N LEU A 64 -11.88 -13.36 -2.31
CA LEU A 64 -10.78 -12.47 -2.64
C LEU A 64 -10.18 -12.82 -4.01
N LEU A 65 -9.88 -14.10 -4.26
CA LEU A 65 -9.34 -14.57 -5.54
C LEU A 65 -10.33 -14.33 -6.69
N PHE A 66 -11.60 -14.66 -6.48
CA PHE A 66 -12.65 -14.41 -7.46
C PHE A 66 -12.75 -12.92 -7.81
N LEU A 67 -12.79 -12.04 -6.81
CA LEU A 67 -12.90 -10.60 -7.04
C LEU A 67 -11.65 -10.01 -7.71
N LEU A 68 -10.46 -10.54 -7.41
CA LEU A 68 -9.22 -10.14 -8.09
C LEU A 68 -9.25 -10.51 -9.57
N ALA A 69 -9.68 -11.74 -9.89
CA ALA A 69 -9.85 -12.21 -11.26
C ALA A 69 -10.94 -11.43 -11.99
N PHE A 70 -12.12 -11.29 -11.38
CA PHE A 70 -13.23 -10.52 -11.93
C PHE A 70 -12.84 -9.06 -12.21
N ARG A 71 -12.15 -8.39 -11.28
CA ARG A 71 -11.64 -7.03 -11.47
C ARG A 71 -10.69 -6.95 -12.67
N GLY A 72 -9.79 -7.92 -12.81
CA GLY A 72 -8.85 -7.97 -13.93
C GLY A 72 -9.57 -8.11 -15.26
N VAL A 73 -10.48 -9.07 -15.38
CA VAL A 73 -11.28 -9.29 -16.60
C VAL A 73 -12.13 -8.07 -16.94
N LEU A 74 -12.87 -7.53 -15.96
CA LEU A 74 -13.78 -6.40 -16.18
C LEU A 74 -13.04 -5.16 -16.68
N LEU A 75 -11.95 -4.77 -16.01
CA LEU A 75 -11.25 -3.54 -16.38
C LEU A 75 -10.41 -3.71 -17.65
N CYS A 76 -9.93 -4.91 -17.95
CA CYS A 76 -9.36 -5.20 -19.27
C CYS A 76 -10.39 -5.11 -20.39
N SER A 77 -11.60 -5.65 -20.18
CA SER A 77 -12.68 -5.58 -21.16
C SER A 77 -13.13 -4.14 -21.42
N ALA A 78 -12.99 -3.27 -20.42
CA ALA A 78 -13.26 -1.83 -20.52
C ALA A 78 -12.14 -1.03 -21.23
N GLY A 79 -11.05 -1.68 -21.69
CA GLY A 79 -9.94 -1.01 -22.36
C GLY A 79 -9.14 -0.08 -21.43
N ALA A 80 -9.09 -0.39 -20.13
CA ALA A 80 -8.39 0.45 -19.17
C ALA A 80 -6.86 0.32 -19.27
N ASP A 81 -6.17 1.45 -19.49
CA ASP A 81 -4.70 1.51 -19.44
C ASP A 81 -4.19 1.48 -18.00
N TRP A 82 -4.01 0.28 -17.46
CA TRP A 82 -3.47 0.12 -16.12
C TRP A 82 -1.95 0.26 -16.12
N GLN A 83 -1.46 1.11 -15.22
CA GLN A 83 -0.04 1.27 -14.96
C GLN A 83 0.28 0.91 -13.51
N ILE A 84 1.35 0.12 -13.33
CA ILE A 84 2.01 -0.07 -12.04
C ILE A 84 3.28 0.75 -12.09
N VAL A 85 3.41 1.71 -11.18
CA VAL A 85 4.58 2.59 -11.08
C VAL A 85 5.25 2.40 -9.73
N VAL A 86 6.57 2.31 -9.76
CA VAL A 86 7.43 2.09 -8.60
C VAL A 86 8.48 3.22 -8.55
N GLY A 87 8.53 3.92 -7.42
CA GLY A 87 9.48 5.00 -7.09
C GLY A 87 9.60 6.11 -8.14
N MET A 88 8.47 6.53 -8.71
CA MET A 88 8.41 7.56 -9.77
C MET A 88 9.35 7.28 -10.97
N GLY A 89 9.74 6.03 -11.25
CA GLY A 89 10.75 5.76 -12.27
C GLY A 89 10.51 4.48 -13.06
N PHE A 90 10.12 3.40 -12.38
CA PHE A 90 9.93 2.11 -13.03
C PHE A 90 8.44 1.84 -13.23
N GLY A 91 7.99 1.87 -14.48
CA GLY A 91 6.58 1.71 -14.84
C GLY A 91 6.34 0.49 -15.73
N ARG A 92 5.27 -0.26 -15.46
CA ARG A 92 4.77 -1.34 -16.32
C ARG A 92 3.31 -1.08 -16.65
N VAL A 93 2.96 -1.25 -17.92
CA VAL A 93 1.59 -1.16 -18.41
C VAL A 93 1.08 -2.54 -18.73
N LEU A 94 -0.22 -2.76 -18.51
CA LEU A 94 -0.89 -3.97 -18.95
C LEU A 94 -0.69 -4.21 -20.46
N GLY A 95 -0.35 -5.44 -20.84
CA GLY A 95 -0.34 -5.85 -22.25
C GLY A 95 -1.75 -6.14 -22.75
N VAL A 96 -2.06 -5.74 -23.98
CA VAL A 96 -3.37 -6.00 -24.61
C VAL A 96 -3.47 -7.47 -25.03
N GLY A 97 -4.58 -8.15 -24.70
CA GLY A 97 -5.02 -9.35 -25.43
C GLY A 97 -5.27 -10.64 -24.63
N ASN A 98 -4.95 -10.73 -23.34
CA ASN A 98 -5.09 -11.99 -22.57
C ASN A 98 -5.71 -11.79 -21.18
N TRP A 99 -6.81 -12.49 -20.89
CA TRP A 99 -7.51 -12.44 -19.60
C TRP A 99 -6.68 -13.00 -18.44
N PHE A 100 -5.78 -13.93 -18.71
CA PHE A 100 -4.85 -14.43 -17.70
C PHE A 100 -3.89 -13.32 -17.25
N ASP A 101 -3.27 -12.63 -18.19
CA ASP A 101 -2.35 -11.52 -17.90
C ASP A 101 -3.06 -10.38 -17.17
N CYS A 102 -4.31 -10.09 -17.54
CA CYS A 102 -5.20 -9.16 -16.83
C CYS A 102 -5.41 -9.54 -15.36
N THR A 103 -5.65 -10.82 -15.10
CA THR A 103 -5.86 -11.35 -13.75
C THR A 103 -4.57 -11.26 -12.93
N VAL A 104 -3.44 -11.68 -13.50
CA VAL A 104 -2.12 -11.56 -12.86
C VAL A 104 -1.78 -10.11 -12.57
N PHE A 105 -2.05 -9.19 -13.49
CA PHE A 105 -1.82 -7.77 -13.30
C PHE A 105 -2.71 -7.20 -12.18
N SER A 106 -3.99 -7.62 -12.13
CA SER A 106 -4.91 -7.28 -11.03
C SER A 106 -4.42 -7.78 -9.68
N ILE A 107 -3.94 -9.02 -9.59
CA ILE A 107 -3.32 -9.55 -8.36
C ILE A 107 -2.10 -8.71 -7.99
N THR A 108 -1.24 -8.41 -8.96
CA THR A 108 -0.02 -7.62 -8.75
C THR A 108 -0.33 -6.24 -8.19
N VAL A 109 -1.34 -5.53 -8.71
CA VAL A 109 -1.79 -4.23 -8.17
C VAL A 109 -2.22 -4.33 -6.70
N PHE A 110 -2.94 -5.39 -6.33
CA PHE A 110 -3.34 -5.60 -4.94
C PHE A 110 -2.14 -5.93 -4.04
N VAL A 111 -1.19 -6.74 -4.52
CA VAL A 111 0.06 -7.04 -3.79
C VAL A 111 0.91 -5.78 -3.60
N VAL A 112 1.05 -4.94 -4.63
CA VAL A 112 1.72 -3.63 -4.51
C VAL A 112 1.04 -2.82 -3.40
N PHE A 113 -0.28 -2.73 -3.42
CA PHE A 113 -1.03 -2.03 -2.38
C PHE A 113 -0.75 -2.57 -0.97
N LEU A 114 -0.73 -3.89 -0.77
CA LEU A 114 -0.35 -4.50 0.52
C LEU A 114 1.07 -4.13 0.92
N ILE A 115 2.05 -4.23 0.01
CA ILE A 115 3.45 -3.87 0.27
C ILE A 115 3.57 -2.40 0.67
N ARG A 116 2.80 -1.50 0.06
CA ARG A 116 2.78 -0.06 0.42
C ARG A 116 2.21 0.17 1.82
N ILE A 117 1.11 -0.48 2.19
CA ILE A 117 0.56 -0.39 3.56
C ILE A 117 1.55 -0.99 4.57
N TRP A 118 2.18 -2.11 4.25
CA TRP A 118 3.20 -2.72 5.12
C TRP A 118 4.42 -1.83 5.28
N GLY A 119 4.86 -1.17 4.20
CA GLY A 119 5.91 -0.15 4.22
C GLY A 119 5.56 1.02 5.14
N LEU A 120 4.32 1.51 5.08
CA LEU A 120 3.81 2.52 6.01
C LEU A 120 3.87 2.02 7.46
N GLY A 121 3.44 0.78 7.71
CA GLY A 121 3.49 0.16 9.03
C GLY A 121 4.90 0.02 9.59
N PHE A 122 5.85 -0.38 8.76
CA PHE A 122 7.25 -0.44 9.12
C PHE A 122 7.82 0.95 9.43
N LEU A 123 7.53 1.95 8.59
CA LEU A 123 7.96 3.34 8.82
C LEU A 123 7.47 3.85 10.18
N ILE A 124 6.19 3.65 10.49
CA ILE A 124 5.61 4.04 11.78
C ILE A 124 6.28 3.27 12.93
N ALA A 125 6.52 1.96 12.78
CA ALA A 125 7.17 1.15 13.80
C ALA A 125 8.62 1.60 14.09
N VAL A 126 9.34 2.11 13.08
CA VAL A 126 10.69 2.69 13.21
C VAL A 126 10.63 4.06 13.89
N MET A 127 9.66 4.91 13.51
CA MET A 127 9.51 6.26 14.08
C MET A 127 8.93 6.25 15.50
N THR A 128 8.27 5.18 15.92
CA THR A 128 7.52 5.14 17.19
C THR A 128 8.18 4.17 18.17
N PRO A 129 8.91 4.66 19.20
CA PRO A 129 9.73 3.81 20.06
C PRO A 129 8.88 2.86 20.93
N ALA A 130 7.71 3.30 21.42
CA ALA A 130 6.79 2.50 22.22
C ALA A 130 5.44 2.31 21.51
N ARG A 131 4.85 1.11 21.61
CA ARG A 131 3.48 0.86 21.13
C ARG A 131 2.49 1.66 21.99
N ARG A 132 1.69 2.51 21.36
CA ARG A 132 0.55 3.16 22.01
C ARG A 132 -0.69 2.28 21.83
N PRO A 133 -1.43 1.94 22.91
CA PRO A 133 -2.66 1.17 22.80
C PRO A 133 -3.82 2.10 22.37
N ASP A 134 -3.81 2.49 21.10
CA ASP A 134 -4.87 3.31 20.50
C ASP A 134 -5.68 2.49 19.48
N ARG A 135 -6.95 2.85 19.26
CA ARG A 135 -7.88 2.10 18.38
C ARG A 135 -7.37 2.05 16.94
N VAL A 136 -6.77 3.15 16.46
CA VAL A 136 -6.15 3.22 15.13
C VAL A 136 -4.95 2.28 15.02
N ALA A 137 -4.10 2.22 16.05
CA ALA A 137 -2.92 1.38 16.04
C ALA A 137 -3.29 -0.12 16.03
N GLU A 138 -4.30 -0.50 16.80
CA GLU A 138 -4.88 -1.85 16.78
C GLU A 138 -5.47 -2.18 15.41
N ALA A 139 -6.33 -1.31 14.86
CA ALA A 139 -6.95 -1.53 13.56
C ALA A 139 -5.91 -1.67 12.45
N PHE A 140 -4.91 -0.79 12.44
CA PHE A 140 -3.81 -0.83 11.48
C PHE A 140 -2.98 -2.10 11.61
N ALA A 141 -2.73 -2.60 12.83
CA ALA A 141 -2.05 -3.87 13.03
C ALA A 141 -2.83 -5.06 12.42
N HIS A 142 -4.16 -5.02 12.45
CA HIS A 142 -4.99 -6.04 11.79
C HIS A 142 -4.97 -5.92 10.26
N PHE A 143 -5.07 -4.71 9.71
CA PHE A 143 -4.99 -4.48 8.26
C PHE A 143 -3.62 -4.88 7.67
N THR A 144 -2.57 -4.88 8.49
CA THR A 144 -1.21 -5.23 8.07
C THR A 144 -0.82 -6.68 8.39
N ARG A 145 -1.75 -7.55 8.77
CA ARG A 145 -1.43 -8.98 8.91
C ARG A 145 -1.07 -9.60 7.54
N PRO A 146 -0.13 -10.55 7.49
CA PRO A 146 0.63 -11.13 8.61
C PRO A 146 1.87 -10.30 8.99
N PHE A 147 2.20 -9.26 8.23
CA PHE A 147 3.42 -8.46 8.40
C PHE A 147 3.56 -7.85 9.80
N SER A 148 2.46 -7.42 10.41
CA SER A 148 2.44 -6.89 11.78
C SER A 148 2.79 -7.90 12.89
N LEU A 149 2.75 -9.20 12.60
CA LEU A 149 3.12 -10.26 13.54
C LEU A 149 4.63 -10.44 13.64
N LEU A 150 5.39 -9.93 12.68
CA LEU A 150 6.84 -10.07 12.64
C LEU A 150 7.52 -9.10 13.64
N PRO A 151 8.64 -9.51 14.26
CA PRO A 151 9.50 -8.58 14.99
C PRO A 151 10.06 -7.49 14.07
N ARG A 152 10.35 -6.29 14.60
CA ARG A 152 10.78 -5.11 13.81
C ARG A 152 11.92 -5.39 12.83
N LEU A 153 12.94 -6.16 13.23
CA LEU A 153 14.07 -6.51 12.35
C LEU A 153 13.63 -7.39 11.17
N HIS A 154 12.77 -8.38 11.44
CA HIS A 154 12.20 -9.26 10.42
C HIS A 154 11.21 -8.52 9.51
N MET A 155 10.49 -7.52 10.01
CA MET A 155 9.66 -6.64 9.18
C MET A 155 10.51 -5.92 8.12
N GLY A 156 11.67 -5.36 8.52
CA GLY A 156 12.58 -4.70 7.60
C GLY A 156 13.11 -5.64 6.52
N LEU A 157 13.60 -6.82 6.91
CA LEU A 157 14.09 -7.85 5.99
C LEU A 157 13.00 -8.35 5.04
N ALA A 158 11.81 -8.63 5.57
CA ALA A 158 10.66 -9.05 4.77
C ALA A 158 10.25 -7.96 3.77
N LEU A 159 10.25 -6.69 4.17
CA LEU A 159 9.91 -5.59 3.28
C LEU A 159 10.92 -5.44 2.14
N VAL A 160 12.23 -5.56 2.42
CA VAL A 160 13.28 -5.57 1.39
C VAL A 160 13.07 -6.75 0.43
N ALA A 161 12.88 -7.96 0.95
CA ALA A 161 12.67 -9.15 0.13
C ALA A 161 11.42 -9.05 -0.75
N LEU A 162 10.30 -8.59 -0.18
CA LEU A 162 9.04 -8.41 -0.92
C LEU A 162 9.17 -7.36 -2.02
N ASN A 163 9.89 -6.26 -1.79
CA ASN A 163 10.14 -5.26 -2.83
C ASN A 163 11.08 -5.80 -3.92
N ALA A 164 12.09 -6.59 -3.57
CA ALA A 164 12.96 -7.23 -4.56
C ALA A 164 12.18 -8.23 -5.43
N LEU A 165 11.37 -9.09 -4.81
CA LEU A 165 10.49 -10.04 -5.51
C LEU A 165 9.47 -9.31 -6.39
N LEU A 166 8.89 -8.20 -5.91
CA LEU A 166 7.99 -7.37 -6.69
C LEU A 166 8.69 -6.82 -7.94
N VAL A 167 9.90 -6.28 -7.80
CA VAL A 167 10.67 -5.76 -8.95
C VAL A 167 10.95 -6.89 -9.95
N ILE A 168 11.42 -8.06 -9.50
CA ILE A 168 11.67 -9.21 -10.38
C ILE A 168 10.39 -9.64 -11.10
N HIS A 169 9.27 -9.75 -10.37
CA HIS A 169 7.97 -10.10 -10.95
C HIS A 169 7.52 -9.09 -12.01
N LEU A 170 7.67 -7.80 -11.73
CA LEU A 170 7.34 -6.73 -12.68
C LEU A 170 8.25 -6.73 -13.92
N GLN A 171 9.45 -7.32 -13.90
CA GLN A 171 10.25 -7.51 -15.13
C GLN A 171 9.61 -8.49 -16.12
N HIS A 172 8.80 -9.43 -15.62
CA HIS A 172 8.16 -10.48 -16.41
C HIS A 172 6.70 -10.16 -16.73
N VAL A 173 6.06 -9.28 -15.96
CA VAL A 173 4.65 -8.93 -16.11
C VAL A 173 4.47 -7.55 -16.76
N GLY A 174 3.55 -7.47 -17.71
CA GLY A 174 3.24 -6.23 -18.43
C GLY A 174 4.32 -5.81 -19.43
N ARG A 175 4.04 -4.75 -20.19
CA ARG A 175 4.98 -4.12 -21.12
C ARG A 175 5.70 -2.96 -20.41
N PRO A 176 6.97 -2.67 -20.74
CA PRO A 176 7.66 -1.50 -20.21
C PRO A 176 6.90 -0.22 -20.59
N PHE A 177 6.67 0.65 -19.61
CA PHE A 177 6.15 1.98 -19.88
C PHE A 177 7.28 2.85 -20.46
N THR A 178 7.03 3.50 -21.60
CA THR A 178 8.02 4.34 -22.30
C THR A 178 7.63 5.82 -22.32
N GLY A 179 6.51 6.19 -21.70
CA GLY A 179 6.03 7.57 -21.65
C GLY A 179 6.63 8.40 -20.52
N SER A 180 6.11 9.61 -20.39
CA SER A 180 6.40 10.51 -19.26
C SER A 180 5.32 10.37 -18.19
N PHE A 181 5.74 10.35 -16.93
CA PHE A 181 4.84 10.38 -15.79
C PHE A 181 4.21 11.78 -15.63
N PRO A 182 3.11 11.93 -14.86
CA PRO A 182 2.42 13.22 -14.67
C PRO A 182 3.30 14.35 -14.09
N ASN A 183 4.42 13.99 -13.46
CA ASN A 183 5.42 14.91 -12.94
C ASN A 183 6.47 15.34 -13.99
N GLY A 184 6.28 14.98 -15.26
CA GLY A 184 7.19 15.29 -16.37
C GLY A 184 8.43 14.40 -16.46
N LEU A 185 8.61 13.44 -15.54
CA LEU A 185 9.76 12.53 -15.57
C LEU A 185 9.56 11.40 -16.57
N ALA A 186 10.58 11.13 -17.39
CA ALA A 186 10.60 9.99 -18.29
C ALA A 186 10.64 8.67 -17.49
N ALA A 187 10.01 7.62 -18.04
CA ALA A 187 10.15 6.27 -17.53
C ALA A 187 11.60 5.77 -17.65
N LEU A 188 12.09 5.06 -16.63
CA LEU A 188 13.39 4.43 -16.67
C LEU A 188 13.33 3.15 -17.50
N PRO A 189 14.19 2.99 -18.53
CA PRO A 189 14.36 1.73 -19.25
C PRO A 189 15.20 0.77 -18.41
N ALA A 190 14.66 0.32 -17.26
CA ALA A 190 15.36 -0.53 -16.32
C ALA A 190 15.02 -2.02 -16.54
N ALA A 191 15.77 -2.69 -17.41
CA ALA A 191 15.74 -4.14 -17.58
C ALA A 191 16.85 -4.81 -16.76
N LEU A 192 16.55 -5.97 -16.17
CA LEU A 192 17.56 -6.81 -15.52
C LEU A 192 18.16 -7.77 -16.56
N ASP A 193 19.45 -7.61 -16.86
CA ASP A 193 20.18 -8.53 -17.74
C ASP A 193 20.97 -9.56 -16.91
N TRP A 194 20.43 -10.77 -16.80
CA TRP A 194 21.04 -11.86 -16.05
C TRP A 194 22.30 -12.45 -16.72
N GLN A 195 22.61 -12.07 -17.96
CA GLN A 195 23.89 -12.42 -18.59
C GLN A 195 25.07 -11.71 -17.90
N GLN A 196 24.80 -10.57 -17.24
CA GLN A 196 25.77 -9.84 -16.43
C GLN A 196 25.33 -9.86 -14.94
N PRO A 197 25.56 -10.96 -14.21
CA PRO A 197 24.93 -11.19 -12.90
C PRO A 197 25.29 -10.13 -11.86
N VAL A 198 26.52 -9.62 -11.86
CA VAL A 198 26.95 -8.58 -10.92
C VAL A 198 26.21 -7.27 -11.18
N ALA A 199 26.12 -6.84 -12.45
CA ALA A 199 25.39 -5.64 -12.83
C ALA A 199 23.88 -5.80 -12.56
N ALA A 200 23.31 -6.97 -12.84
CA ALA A 200 21.91 -7.27 -12.53
C ALA A 200 21.59 -7.16 -11.04
N VAL A 201 22.45 -7.71 -10.16
CA VAL A 201 22.26 -7.63 -8.70
C VAL A 201 22.36 -6.18 -8.20
N VAL A 202 23.31 -5.40 -8.71
CA VAL A 202 23.42 -3.96 -8.37
C VAL A 202 22.20 -3.19 -8.88
N ARG A 203 21.72 -3.46 -10.09
CA ARG A 203 20.53 -2.80 -10.63
C ARG A 203 19.27 -3.19 -9.87
N LEU A 204 19.16 -4.46 -9.48
CA LEU A 204 18.07 -4.97 -8.65
C LEU A 204 18.08 -4.30 -7.26
N SER A 205 19.24 -4.10 -6.65
CA SER A 205 19.34 -3.43 -5.35
C SER A 205 18.87 -1.97 -5.43
N TRP A 206 19.25 -1.25 -6.48
CA TRP A 206 18.76 0.12 -6.73
C TRP A 206 17.28 0.18 -7.03
N LEU A 207 16.74 -0.73 -7.85
CA LEU A 207 15.29 -0.80 -8.10
C LEU A 207 14.50 -1.20 -6.85
N THR A 208 15.06 -2.07 -6.00
CA THR A 208 14.45 -2.45 -4.72
C THR A 208 14.40 -1.26 -3.77
N ALA A 209 15.52 -0.53 -3.65
CA ALA A 209 15.58 0.72 -2.89
C ALA A 209 14.56 1.74 -3.44
N LEU A 210 14.48 1.88 -4.76
CA LEU A 210 13.52 2.77 -5.43
C LEU A 210 12.09 2.37 -5.08
N SER A 211 11.76 1.08 -5.06
CA SER A 211 10.45 0.62 -4.60
C SER A 211 10.19 0.89 -3.13
N LEU A 212 11.19 0.74 -2.27
CA LEU A 212 11.03 1.02 -0.84
C LEU A 212 10.70 2.49 -0.57
N THR A 213 11.24 3.43 -1.37
CA THR A 213 10.97 4.87 -1.20
C THR A 213 9.49 5.23 -1.35
N ASP A 214 8.69 4.47 -2.09
CA ASP A 214 7.24 4.71 -2.19
C ASP A 214 6.51 4.58 -0.85
N SER A 215 7.13 3.96 0.16
CA SER A 215 6.59 3.96 1.53
C SER A 215 6.55 5.38 2.11
N LEU A 216 7.52 6.24 1.76
CA LEU A 216 7.54 7.66 2.14
C LEU A 216 6.41 8.42 1.43
N HIS A 217 6.22 8.16 0.14
CA HIS A 217 5.11 8.74 -0.62
C HIS A 217 3.75 8.31 -0.06
N THR A 218 3.62 7.03 0.30
CA THR A 218 2.42 6.48 0.95
C THR A 218 2.17 7.14 2.31
N ALA A 219 3.21 7.40 3.09
CA ALA A 219 3.11 8.10 4.37
C ALA A 219 2.65 9.56 4.21
N GLY A 220 3.19 10.28 3.23
CA GLY A 220 2.73 11.62 2.88
C GLY A 220 1.26 11.61 2.42
N GLY A 221 0.91 10.71 1.50
CA GLY A 221 -0.46 10.54 1.01
C GLY A 221 -1.47 10.20 2.12
N ALA A 222 -1.10 9.31 3.03
CA ALA A 222 -1.93 8.96 4.19
C ALA A 222 -2.17 10.16 5.11
N MET A 223 -1.12 10.95 5.42
CA MET A 223 -1.26 12.16 6.23
C MET A 223 -2.21 13.17 5.56
N MET A 224 -2.04 13.42 4.26
CA MET A 224 -2.93 14.31 3.52
C MET A 224 -4.39 13.81 3.55
N GLY A 225 -4.59 12.51 3.36
CA GLY A 225 -5.91 11.88 3.46
C GLY A 225 -6.57 12.09 4.82
N VAL A 226 -5.80 11.97 5.91
CA VAL A 226 -6.29 12.23 7.27
C VAL A 226 -6.59 13.71 7.51
N VAL A 227 -5.76 14.62 6.98
CA VAL A 227 -6.01 16.08 7.07
C VAL A 227 -7.30 16.45 6.34
N LEU A 228 -7.52 15.93 5.13
CA LEU A 228 -8.76 16.14 4.38
C LEU A 228 -9.97 15.53 5.09
N ALA A 229 -9.84 14.32 5.64
CA ALA A 229 -10.88 13.70 6.45
C ALA A 229 -11.20 14.55 7.69
N SER A 230 -10.19 15.18 8.31
CA SER A 230 -10.38 16.06 9.46
C SER A 230 -11.14 17.33 9.08
N LEU A 231 -10.84 17.90 7.91
CA LEU A 231 -11.60 19.04 7.38
C LEU A 231 -13.06 18.66 7.13
N LEU A 232 -13.29 17.51 6.50
CA LEU A 232 -14.64 16.98 6.26
C LEU A 232 -15.40 16.75 7.58
N ALA A 233 -14.72 16.22 8.61
CA ALA A 233 -15.28 16.02 9.94
C ALA A 233 -15.70 17.33 10.62
N THR A 234 -14.96 18.40 10.39
CA THR A 234 -15.30 19.75 10.86
C THR A 234 -16.51 20.30 10.12
N ILE A 235 -16.54 20.20 8.78
CA ILE A 235 -17.66 20.67 7.94
C ILE A 235 -18.96 19.93 8.28
N THR A 236 -18.88 18.61 8.48
CA THR A 236 -20.04 17.76 8.80
C THR A 236 -20.39 17.75 10.30
N GLN A 237 -19.64 18.45 11.14
CA GLN A 237 -19.78 18.45 12.60
C GLN A 237 -19.80 17.03 13.22
N ASN A 238 -19.13 16.07 12.58
CA ASN A 238 -19.14 14.68 13.03
C ASN A 238 -18.03 14.45 14.08
N HIS A 239 -18.42 14.48 15.35
CA HIS A 239 -17.50 14.27 16.48
C HIS A 239 -16.76 12.92 16.45
N GLY A 240 -17.42 11.86 15.96
CA GLY A 240 -16.79 10.55 15.84
C GLY A 240 -15.67 10.55 14.82
N LEU A 241 -15.90 11.15 13.65
CA LEU A 241 -14.88 11.30 12.62
C LEU A 241 -13.73 12.20 13.09
N GLN A 242 -14.03 13.29 13.81
CA GLN A 242 -13.01 14.18 14.40
C GLN A 242 -12.11 13.44 15.40
N GLN A 243 -12.66 12.55 16.21
CA GLN A 243 -11.85 11.73 17.13
C GLN A 243 -10.93 10.78 16.34
N LEU A 244 -11.47 10.07 15.35
CA LEU A 244 -10.70 9.12 14.54
C LEU A 244 -9.57 9.80 13.77
N THR A 245 -9.80 11.01 13.23
CA THR A 245 -8.74 11.75 12.52
C THR A 245 -7.66 12.22 13.46
N ARG A 246 -7.99 12.68 14.68
CA ARG A 246 -6.99 13.03 15.71
C ARG A 246 -6.12 11.84 16.11
N GLU A 247 -6.74 10.69 16.38
CA GLU A 247 -6.00 9.45 16.68
C GLU A 247 -5.12 9.03 15.49
N SER A 248 -5.63 9.20 14.25
CA SER A 248 -4.89 8.87 13.03
C SER A 248 -3.69 9.78 12.79
N VAL A 249 -3.82 11.09 13.04
CA VAL A 249 -2.71 12.03 12.99
C VAL A 249 -1.65 11.64 14.02
N ALA A 250 -2.04 11.39 15.27
CA ALA A 250 -1.11 11.01 16.33
C ALA A 250 -0.38 9.69 16.01
N PHE A 251 -1.10 8.73 15.41
CA PHE A 251 -0.55 7.46 14.95
C PHE A 251 0.47 7.64 13.81
N LEU A 252 0.12 8.40 12.78
CA LEU A 252 1.00 8.63 11.62
C LEU A 252 2.24 9.46 11.97
N LEU A 253 2.10 10.45 12.86
CA LEU A 253 3.23 11.26 13.31
C LEU A 253 4.24 10.44 14.13
N GLY A 254 3.79 9.41 14.85
CA GLY A 254 4.68 8.58 15.67
C GLY A 254 5.56 9.42 16.60
N GLY A 255 6.88 9.31 16.46
CA GLY A 255 7.87 10.10 17.19
C GLY A 255 7.86 11.61 16.90
N PHE A 256 7.40 12.04 15.71
CA PHE A 256 7.27 13.47 15.37
C PHE A 256 6.26 14.18 16.27
N SER A 257 5.29 13.46 16.84
CA SER A 257 4.32 14.03 17.78
C SER A 257 4.97 14.58 19.06
N ARG A 258 6.24 14.25 19.33
CA ARG A 258 6.98 14.73 20.52
C ARG A 258 7.51 16.14 20.36
N ARG A 259 7.60 16.66 19.13
CA ARG A 259 8.13 17.99 18.83
C ARG A 259 7.12 18.75 17.97
N PRO A 260 5.99 19.18 18.54
CA PRO A 260 4.94 19.83 17.78
C PRO A 260 5.42 21.20 17.27
N VAL A 261 5.09 21.51 16.02
CA VAL A 261 5.33 22.81 15.39
C VAL A 261 4.01 23.56 15.40
N VAL A 262 3.81 24.39 16.42
CA VAL A 262 2.57 25.16 16.61
C VAL A 262 2.85 26.63 16.30
N ILE A 263 2.03 27.23 15.44
CA ILE A 263 2.02 28.68 15.20
C ILE A 263 0.66 29.21 15.68
N GLY A 264 0.65 29.91 16.82
CA GLY A 264 -0.58 30.36 17.47
C GLY A 264 -1.45 29.19 17.92
N LEU A 265 -2.66 29.08 17.36
CA LEU A 265 -3.62 27.99 17.64
C LEU A 265 -3.57 26.84 16.61
N ILE A 266 -2.74 26.96 15.58
CA ILE A 266 -2.69 26.02 14.46
C ILE A 266 -1.51 25.07 14.64
N ASP A 267 -1.80 23.77 14.72
CA ASP A 267 -0.78 22.72 14.69
C ASP A 267 -0.35 22.44 13.23
N LEU A 268 0.86 22.86 12.89
CA LEU A 268 1.44 22.65 11.56
C LEU A 268 2.25 21.35 11.47
N THR A 269 2.34 20.57 12.55
CA THR A 269 3.10 19.30 12.58
C THR A 269 2.67 18.32 11.48
N PRO A 270 1.36 18.10 11.20
CA PRO A 270 0.92 17.23 10.11
C PRO A 270 1.39 17.69 8.73
N LEU A 271 1.40 19.02 8.51
CA LEU A 271 1.84 19.62 7.26
C LEU A 271 3.36 19.55 7.11
N ALA A 272 4.11 19.81 8.19
CA ALA A 272 5.56 19.65 8.22
C ALA A 272 5.96 18.20 7.95
N TYR A 273 5.26 17.23 8.55
CA TYR A 273 5.46 15.80 8.27
C TYR A 273 5.18 15.46 6.80
N PHE A 274 4.07 15.95 6.25
CA PHE A 274 3.73 15.76 4.84
C PHE A 274 4.85 16.28 3.93
N PHE A 275 5.33 17.50 4.14
CA PHE A 275 6.42 18.06 3.33
C PHE A 275 7.72 17.28 3.52
N ALA A 276 8.09 16.94 4.77
CA ALA A 276 9.30 16.18 5.05
C ALA A 276 9.32 14.83 4.31
N MET A 277 8.21 14.07 4.37
CA MET A 277 8.11 12.78 3.68
C MET A 277 8.19 12.93 2.15
N ASN A 278 7.57 13.96 1.57
CA ASN A 278 7.62 14.20 0.13
C ASN A 278 9.00 14.71 -0.33
N ILE A 279 9.68 15.55 0.46
CA ILE A 279 11.05 15.99 0.17
C ILE A 279 12.01 14.81 0.23
N LEU A 280 11.93 13.99 1.29
CA LEU A 280 12.74 12.77 1.40
C LEU A 280 12.47 11.81 0.26
N TYR A 281 11.21 11.64 -0.14
CA TYR A 281 10.83 10.85 -1.30
C TYR A 281 11.46 11.39 -2.59
N GLY A 282 11.34 12.69 -2.85
CA GLY A 282 11.92 13.33 -4.04
C GLY A 282 13.45 13.23 -4.10
N LEU A 283 14.14 13.49 -2.98
CA LEU A 283 15.60 13.36 -2.89
C LEU A 283 16.06 11.92 -3.10
N ALA A 284 15.42 10.95 -2.42
CA ALA A 284 15.78 9.55 -2.52
C ALA A 284 15.53 8.99 -3.93
N THR A 285 14.36 9.27 -4.51
CA THR A 285 14.03 8.86 -5.89
C THR A 285 14.95 9.53 -6.90
N GLY A 286 15.24 10.83 -6.77
CA GLY A 286 16.17 11.54 -7.65
C GLY A 286 17.58 10.93 -7.65
N LEU A 287 18.12 10.67 -6.46
CA LEU A 287 19.44 10.03 -6.30
C LEU A 287 19.45 8.61 -6.88
N LEU A 288 18.44 7.79 -6.57
CA LEU A 288 18.35 6.42 -7.07
C LEU A 288 18.16 6.36 -8.59
N ARG A 289 17.39 7.29 -9.16
CA ARG A 289 17.26 7.45 -10.62
C ARG A 289 18.60 7.81 -11.26
N MET A 290 19.39 8.69 -10.65
CA MET A 290 20.74 9.02 -11.12
C MET A 290 21.66 7.80 -11.08
N LEU A 291 21.67 7.03 -9.99
CA LEU A 291 22.45 5.80 -9.87
C LEU A 291 22.04 4.74 -10.91
N LEU A 292 20.74 4.61 -11.18
CA LEU A 292 20.21 3.70 -12.20
C LEU A 292 20.54 4.12 -13.63
N ALA A 293 20.71 5.41 -13.88
CA ALA A 293 21.17 5.94 -15.17
C ALA A 293 22.69 5.80 -15.35
N TRP A 294 23.46 5.84 -14.26
CA TRP A 294 24.91 5.65 -14.25
C TRP A 294 25.35 4.18 -14.26
N SER A 295 24.46 3.26 -13.87
CA SER A 295 24.66 1.82 -14.06
C SER A 295 24.92 1.54 -15.55
N PRO A 296 25.98 0.80 -15.91
CA PRO A 296 26.22 0.47 -17.31
C PRO A 296 24.96 -0.19 -17.90
N ALA A 297 24.50 0.32 -19.03
CA ALA A 297 23.48 -0.34 -19.82
C ALA A 297 24.10 -1.62 -20.42
N PRO A 298 23.33 -2.71 -20.55
CA PRO A 298 23.75 -3.84 -21.37
C PRO A 298 23.97 -3.41 -22.82
#